data_AF-A0AAW9W9D5-F1
#
_entry.id   AF-A0AAW9W9D5-F1
#
_cell.length_a   1.000
_cell.length_b   1.000
_cell.length_c   1.000
_cell.angle_alpha   90.00
_cell.angle_beta   90.00
_cell.angle_gamma   90.00
#
_symmetry.space_group_name_H-M   'P 1'
#
loop_
_entity.id
_entity.type
_entity.pdbx_description
1 polymer ?
#
loop_
_entity_poly.entity_id
_entity_poly.type
_entity_poly.pdbx_seq_one_letter_code
_entity_poly.pdbx_strand_id
1 'polypeptide(L)'
;PSPAIAWMRKVYMLTMGVLGIIVSGTVAKSLAGNVNRKMPPGKVINDTSAMLAAICGYLVLTVTLVVDEKTGSTSLSTNYLG
;
A
#
# COMPACT_ATOMS: atom_id res chain seq x y z
N PRO A 1 -28.67 12.45 1.82
CA PRO A 1 -27.84 11.47 2.56
C PRO A 1 -27.40 12.01 3.93
N SER A 2 -27.66 11.27 5.01
CA SER A 2 -27.41 11.71 6.39
C SER A 2 -25.90 11.97 6.61
N PRO A 3 -25.49 13.07 7.26
CA PRO A 3 -24.08 13.45 7.43
C PRO A 3 -23.23 12.37 8.14
N ALA A 4 -23.86 11.54 8.98
CA ALA A 4 -23.23 10.38 9.61
C ALA A 4 -22.74 9.33 8.59
N ILE A 5 -23.51 9.05 7.53
CA ILE A 5 -23.12 8.10 6.47
C ILE A 5 -21.89 8.62 5.70
N ALA A 6 -21.85 9.92 5.41
CA ALA A 6 -20.72 10.54 4.71
C ALA A 6 -19.42 10.47 5.56
N TRP A 7 -19.53 10.70 6.87
CA TRP A 7 -18.41 10.57 7.78
C TRP A 7 -17.92 9.11 7.90
N MET A 8 -18.84 8.15 8.04
CA MET A 8 -18.53 6.72 8.09
C MET A 8 -17.79 6.24 6.84
N ARG A 9 -18.22 6.71 5.66
CA ARG A 9 -17.57 6.38 4.39
C ARG A 9 -16.13 6.89 4.33
N LYS A 10 -15.88 8.11 4.80
CA LYS A 10 -14.52 8.66 4.88
C LYS A 10 -13.59 7.83 5.78
N VAL A 11 -14.09 7.38 6.94
CA VAL A 11 -13.34 6.55 7.90
C VAL A 11 -13.05 5.16 7.35
N TYR A 12 -14.02 4.52 6.68
CA TYR A 12 -13.84 3.20 6.07
C TYR A 12 -12.64 3.19 5.12
N MET A 13 -12.42 4.31 4.45
CA MET A 13 -11.52 4.31 3.30
C MET A 13 -10.15 4.86 3.62
N LEU A 14 -10.06 5.70 4.64
CA LEU A 14 -8.83 5.85 5.41
C LEU A 14 -8.34 4.49 5.92
N THR A 15 -9.24 3.69 6.50
CA THR A 15 -8.90 2.37 7.03
C THR A 15 -8.39 1.44 5.94
N MET A 16 -9.05 1.38 4.78
CA MET A 16 -8.60 0.56 3.64
C MET A 16 -7.21 0.96 3.12
N GLY A 17 -6.88 2.25 3.10
CA GLY A 17 -5.54 2.72 2.73
C GLY A 17 -4.46 2.27 3.73
N VAL A 18 -4.74 2.38 5.03
CA VAL A 18 -3.82 1.92 6.09
C VAL A 18 -3.63 0.40 6.04
N LEU A 19 -4.70 -0.35 5.78
CA LEU A 19 -4.63 -1.80 5.62
C LEU A 19 -3.74 -2.20 4.44
N GLY A 20 -3.75 -1.46 3.34
CA GLY A 20 -2.87 -1.73 2.20
C GLY A 20 -1.38 -1.59 2.52
N ILE A 21 -1.00 -0.63 3.37
CA ILE A 21 0.38 -0.47 3.86
C ILE A 21 0.79 -1.68 4.72
N ILE A 22 -0.06 -2.08 5.66
CA ILE A 22 0.18 -3.21 6.57
C ILE A 22 0.29 -4.53 5.78
N VAL A 23 -0.61 -4.74 4.83
CA VAL A 23 -0.63 -5.93 3.96
C VAL A 23 0.62 -5.97 3.08
N SER A 24 1.04 -4.86 2.47
CA SER A 24 2.27 -4.81 1.67
C SER A 24 3.50 -5.26 2.48
N GLY A 25 3.67 -4.74 3.70
CA GLY A 25 4.79 -5.10 4.55
C GLY A 25 4.79 -6.57 5.01
N THR A 26 3.62 -7.09 5.41
CA THR A 26 3.49 -8.49 5.87
C THR A 26 3.65 -9.50 4.73
N VAL A 27 3.18 -9.17 3.53
CA VAL A 27 3.38 -9.96 2.31
C VAL A 27 4.86 -9.97 1.92
N ALA A 28 5.52 -8.82 1.94
CA ALA A 28 6.95 -8.73 1.62
C ALA A 28 7.84 -9.48 2.61
N LYS A 29 7.52 -9.44 3.90
CA LYS A 29 8.20 -10.24 4.93
C LYS A 29 8.01 -11.74 4.68
N SER A 30 6.78 -12.16 4.38
CA SER A 30 6.49 -13.56 4.07
C SER A 30 7.21 -14.00 2.79
N LEU A 31 7.25 -13.15 1.77
CA LEU A 31 7.94 -13.40 0.51
C LEU A 31 9.46 -13.48 0.70
N ALA A 32 10.06 -12.54 1.45
CA ALA A 32 11.48 -12.54 1.77
C ALA A 32 11.86 -13.83 2.50
N GLY A 33 11.10 -14.25 3.51
CA GLY A 33 11.30 -15.53 4.19
C GLY A 33 11.15 -16.76 3.27
N ASN A 34 10.23 -16.73 2.32
CA ASN A 34 10.09 -17.79 1.31
C ASN A 34 11.29 -17.85 0.35
N VAL A 35 11.76 -16.70 -0.12
CA VAL A 35 12.96 -16.59 -0.98
C VAL A 35 14.21 -17.03 -0.20
N ASN A 36 14.26 -16.70 1.09
CA ASN A 36 15.35 -17.06 1.99
C ASN A 36 15.50 -18.57 2.16
N ARG A 37 14.41 -19.34 2.05
CA ARG A 37 14.42 -20.81 2.13
C ARG A 37 15.09 -21.49 0.94
N LYS A 38 15.23 -20.78 -0.19
CA LYS A 38 15.94 -21.25 -1.39
C LYS A 38 17.40 -20.80 -1.45
N MET A 39 17.87 -19.95 -0.53
CA MET A 39 19.23 -19.41 -0.56
C MET A 39 20.19 -20.18 0.36
N PRO A 40 21.44 -20.41 -0.09
CA PRO A 40 22.46 -21.09 0.69
C PRO A 40 22.85 -20.25 1.93
N PRO A 41 23.31 -20.92 3.01
CA PRO A 41 23.59 -20.26 4.28
C PRO A 41 24.64 -19.14 4.10
N GLY A 42 24.27 -17.92 4.50
CA GLY A 42 25.13 -16.74 4.43
C GLY A 42 24.76 -15.69 3.37
N LYS A 43 23.81 -15.97 2.46
CA LYS A 43 23.26 -14.96 1.52
C LYS A 43 21.79 -14.60 1.82
N VAL A 44 21.40 -14.68 3.09
CA VAL A 44 20.01 -14.47 3.49
C VAL A 44 19.56 -13.02 3.33
N ILE A 45 18.34 -12.81 2.82
CA ILE A 45 17.75 -11.47 2.69
C ILE A 45 17.28 -11.01 4.06
N ASN A 46 17.54 -9.75 4.42
CA ASN A 46 16.99 -9.14 5.63
C ASN A 46 15.52 -8.77 5.40
N ASP A 47 14.63 -9.49 6.09
CA ASP A 47 13.18 -9.28 6.06
C ASP A 47 12.76 -7.83 6.36
N THR A 48 13.50 -7.12 7.23
CA THR A 48 13.19 -5.72 7.59
C THR A 48 13.42 -4.78 6.41
N SER A 49 14.49 -5.01 5.64
CA SER A 49 14.80 -4.22 4.46
C SER A 49 13.81 -4.50 3.32
N ALA A 50 13.39 -5.77 3.17
CA ALA A 50 12.37 -6.14 2.19
C ALA A 50 11.00 -5.53 2.54
N MET A 51 10.64 -5.48 3.82
CA MET A 51 9.41 -4.86 4.31
C MET A 51 9.40 -3.35 4.03
N LEU A 52 10.50 -2.63 4.32
CA LEU A 52 10.60 -1.20 4.02
C LEU A 52 10.60 -0.90 2.52
N ALA A 53 11.28 -1.73 1.71
CA ALA A 53 11.27 -1.61 0.26
C ALA A 53 9.85 -1.80 -0.31
N ALA A 54 9.07 -2.75 0.21
CA ALA A 54 7.70 -2.98 -0.23
C ALA A 54 6.72 -1.90 0.25
N ILE A 55 6.90 -1.34 1.45
CA ILE A 55 6.12 -0.19 1.91
C ILE A 55 6.45 1.04 1.05
N CYS A 56 7.72 1.28 0.75
CA CYS A 56 8.14 2.36 -0.15
C CYS A 56 7.57 2.14 -1.57
N GLY A 57 7.63 0.92 -2.10
CA GLY A 57 7.04 0.56 -3.39
C GLY A 57 5.52 0.69 -3.41
N TYR A 58 4.84 0.31 -2.32
CA TYR A 58 3.41 0.56 -2.15
C TYR A 58 3.12 2.06 -2.09
N LEU A 59 3.96 2.86 -1.44
CA LEU A 59 3.82 4.32 -1.41
C LEU A 59 4.03 4.92 -2.81
N VAL A 60 5.00 4.45 -3.58
CA VAL A 60 5.21 4.88 -4.98
C VAL A 60 4.04 4.44 -5.88
N LEU A 61 3.51 3.24 -5.70
CA LEU A 61 2.39 2.72 -6.48
C LEU A 61 1.05 3.39 -6.11
N THR A 62 0.79 3.61 -4.83
CA THR A 62 -0.40 4.33 -4.35
C THR A 62 -0.30 5.83 -4.52
N VAL A 63 0.91 6.38 -4.56
CA VAL A 63 1.18 7.73 -5.07
C VAL A 63 1.14 7.76 -6.60
N THR A 64 0.75 6.69 -7.30
CA THR A 64 0.30 6.80 -8.70
C THR A 64 -1.06 7.51 -8.69
N LEU A 65 -0.98 8.83 -8.61
CA LEU A 65 -1.71 9.81 -9.40
C LEU A 65 -2.79 9.15 -10.28
N VAL A 66 -4.07 9.39 -10.02
CA VAL A 66 -5.04 9.39 -11.12
C VAL A 66 -4.56 10.48 -12.06
N VAL A 67 -3.92 10.10 -13.17
CA VAL A 67 -3.77 11.02 -14.30
C VAL A 67 -5.18 11.16 -14.86
N ASP A 68 -5.86 12.23 -14.45
CA ASP A 68 -7.03 12.65 -15.19
C ASP A 68 -6.52 13.06 -16.58
N GLU A 69 -6.91 12.29 -17.60
CA GLU A 69 -6.47 12.43 -18.99
C GLU A 69 -6.71 13.84 -19.55
N LYS A 70 -7.49 14.68 -18.86
CA LYS A 70 -7.81 16.05 -19.29
C LYS A 70 -7.06 17.16 -18.56
N THR A 71 -6.27 16.92 -17.51
CA THR A 71 -5.58 18.03 -16.80
C THR A 71 -4.20 17.68 -16.20
N GLY A 72 -3.71 16.43 -16.27
CA GLY A 72 -2.34 16.11 -15.87
C GLY A 72 -1.97 16.42 -14.40
N SER A 73 -2.99 16.66 -13.55
CA SER A 73 -2.82 16.97 -12.14
C SER A 73 -3.08 15.75 -11.29
N THR A 74 -2.18 15.52 -10.36
CA THR A 74 -2.07 14.28 -9.61
C THR A 74 -2.97 14.29 -8.39
N SER A 75 -4.24 14.00 -8.62
CA SER A 75 -5.26 14.08 -7.58
C SER A 75 -5.46 12.73 -6.92
N LEU A 76 -5.52 12.73 -5.57
CA LEU A 76 -5.96 11.58 -4.79
C LEU A 76 -7.46 11.40 -5.03
N SER A 77 -7.83 10.62 -6.05
CA SER A 77 -9.24 10.41 -6.37
C SER A 77 -9.90 9.64 -5.24
N THR A 78 -10.73 10.37 -4.52
CA THR A 78 -11.61 9.88 -3.47
C THR A 78 -12.92 9.33 -4.04
N ASN A 79 -12.98 8.96 -5.33
CA ASN A 79 -14.19 8.32 -5.90
C ASN A 79 -14.47 6.95 -5.30
N TYR A 80 -13.44 6.28 -4.81
CA TYR A 80 -13.67 5.17 -3.92
C TYR A 80 -14.24 5.73 -2.59
N LEU A 81 -13.63 6.80 -2.03
CA LEU A 81 -13.97 7.54 -0.78
C LEU A 81 -15.35 8.22 -0.67
N GLY A 82 -16.12 8.36 -1.75
CA GLY A 82 -17.28 9.27 -1.82
C GLY A 82 -18.39 8.87 -2.77
#